data_AF-A0A950G6S9-F1
#
_entry.id   AF-A0A950G6S9-F1
#
_cell.length_a   1.000
_cell.length_b   1.000
_cell.length_c   1.000
_cell.angle_alpha   90.00
_cell.angle_beta   90.00
_cell.angle_gamma   90.00
#
_symmetry.space_group_name_H-M   'P 1'
#
loop_
_entity.id
_entity.type
_entity.pdbx_description
1 polymer ?
#
loop_
_entity_poly.entity_id
_entity_poly.type
_entity_poly.pdbx_seq_one_letter_code
_entity_poly.pdbx_strand_id
1 'polypeptide(L)'
;MRFRFGSQSGAEVPPLEQSLRELQDAVAQKQKLWAEQLAHDPSSFAQLERQIHLDFGQLADRCAAALLGHAARQPACADAAQKK
;
A
#
# COMPACT_ATOMS: atom_id res chain seq x y z
N MET A 1 -5.36 5.38 19.41
CA MET A 1 -4.65 4.09 19.18
C MET A 1 -3.80 4.24 17.92
N ARG A 2 -2.49 3.93 17.98
CA ARG A 2 -1.57 4.06 16.83
C ARG A 2 -1.31 2.66 16.25
N PHE A 3 -1.56 2.47 14.96
CA PHE A 3 -1.35 1.19 14.26
C PHE A 3 -0.03 1.25 13.50
N ARG A 4 0.73 0.14 13.47
CA ARG A 4 2.08 0.09 12.91
C ARG A 4 2.26 -1.09 11.96
N PHE A 5 3.04 -0.91 10.90
CA PHE A 5 3.32 -1.96 9.90
C PHE A 5 4.20 -3.09 10.46
N GLY A 6 3.73 -4.34 10.37
CA GLY A 6 4.53 -5.56 10.57
C GLY A 6 5.04 -5.85 12.00
N SER A 7 5.12 -4.86 12.89
CA SER A 7 5.57 -5.00 14.28
C SER A 7 5.19 -3.79 15.14
N GLN A 8 5.32 -3.89 16.47
CA GLN A 8 5.13 -2.76 17.39
C GLN A 8 6.14 -1.61 17.18
N SER A 9 7.26 -1.86 16.49
CA SER A 9 8.27 -0.86 16.11
C SER A 9 8.09 -0.34 14.67
N GLY A 10 7.12 -0.84 13.91
CA GLY A 10 6.90 -0.45 12.52
C GLY A 10 6.49 1.01 12.35
N ALA A 11 6.55 1.51 11.11
CA ALA A 11 6.05 2.83 10.76
C ALA A 11 4.55 2.94 11.09
N GLU A 12 4.14 4.10 11.62
CA GLU A 12 2.72 4.34 11.89
C GLU A 12 1.93 4.34 10.57
N VAL A 13 0.82 3.59 10.56
CA VAL A 13 -0.10 3.55 9.43
C VAL A 13 -0.81 4.90 9.35
N PRO A 14 -0.67 5.64 8.23
CA PRO A 14 -1.34 6.91 8.05
C PRO A 14 -2.87 6.75 8.07
N PRO A 15 -3.64 7.84 8.21
CA PRO A 15 -5.08 7.83 7.98
C PRO A 15 -5.43 7.19 6.63
N LEU A 16 -6.60 6.56 6.53
CA LEU A 16 -7.02 5.83 5.34
C LEU A 16 -7.02 6.74 4.10
N GLU A 17 -7.60 7.92 4.19
CA GLU A 17 -7.67 8.87 3.06
C GLU A 17 -6.29 9.30 2.56
N GLN A 18 -5.35 9.54 3.49
CA GLN A 18 -3.97 9.85 3.15
C GLN A 18 -3.30 8.65 2.46
N SER A 19 -3.47 7.45 3.02
CA SER A 19 -2.90 6.22 2.45
C SER A 19 -3.43 5.97 1.03
N LEU A 20 -4.73 6.14 0.79
CA LEU A 20 -5.33 5.96 -0.54
C LEU A 20 -4.81 6.99 -1.55
N ARG A 21 -4.58 8.24 -1.13
CA ARG A 21 -3.97 9.27 -1.98
C ARG A 21 -2.53 8.91 -2.34
N GLU A 22 -1.72 8.50 -1.35
CA GLU A 22 -0.34 8.06 -1.58
C GLU A 22 -0.28 6.83 -2.51
N LEU A 23 -1.23 5.90 -2.41
CA LEU A 23 -1.36 4.79 -3.35
C LEU A 23 -1.67 5.26 -4.78
N GLN A 24 -2.60 6.20 -4.93
CA GLN A 24 -2.95 6.76 -6.24
C GLN A 24 -1.72 7.43 -6.89
N ASP A 25 -0.99 8.24 -6.12
CA ASP A 25 0.21 8.93 -6.59
C ASP A 25 1.30 7.92 -6.97
N ALA A 26 1.49 6.87 -6.19
CA ALA A 26 2.46 5.81 -6.47
C ALA A 26 2.13 5.05 -7.78
N VAL A 27 0.85 4.75 -8.03
CA VAL A 27 0.42 4.12 -9.29
C VAL A 27 0.69 5.05 -10.47
N ALA A 28 0.34 6.34 -10.36
CA ALA A 28 0.56 7.31 -11.42
C ALA A 28 2.06 7.49 -11.74
N GLN A 29 2.93 7.50 -10.73
CA GLN A 29 4.37 7.57 -10.92
C GLN A 29 4.93 6.31 -11.59
N LYS A 30 4.51 5.12 -11.12
CA LYS A 30 4.94 3.85 -11.71
C LYS A 30 4.50 3.70 -13.16
N GLN A 31 3.27 4.12 -13.49
CA GLN A 31 2.78 4.09 -14.88
C GLN A 31 3.68 4.88 -15.83
N LYS A 32 4.15 6.07 -15.41
CA LYS A 32 5.08 6.88 -16.22
C LYS A 32 6.41 6.15 -16.43
N LEU A 33 6.99 5.59 -15.36
CA LEU A 33 8.24 4.84 -15.43
C LEU A 33 8.15 3.60 -16.33
N TRP A 34 7.05 2.85 -16.25
CA TRP A 34 6.83 1.68 -17.10
C TRP A 34 6.70 2.04 -18.58
N ALA A 35 6.01 3.14 -18.88
CA ALA A 35 5.89 3.65 -20.25
C ALA A 35 7.24 4.11 -20.80
N GLU A 36 8.04 4.83 -20.01
CA GLU A 36 9.40 5.25 -20.37
C GLU A 36 10.32 4.04 -20.62
N GLN A 37 10.21 3.00 -19.78
CA GLN A 37 10.99 1.77 -19.91
C GLN A 37 10.64 1.02 -21.20
N LEU A 38 9.36 0.88 -21.55
CA LEU A 38 8.96 0.25 -22.82
C LEU A 38 9.33 1.10 -24.04
N ALA A 39 9.27 2.42 -23.93
CA ALA A 39 9.69 3.31 -25.01
C ALA A 39 11.20 3.20 -25.29
N HIS A 40 12.00 2.98 -24.25
CA HIS A 40 13.44 2.79 -24.36
C HIS A 40 13.83 1.38 -24.83
N ASP A 41 13.18 0.34 -24.30
CA ASP A 41 13.41 -1.06 -24.64
C ASP A 41 12.09 -1.84 -24.74
N PRO A 42 11.50 -1.93 -25.95
CA PRO A 42 10.27 -2.70 -26.17
C PRO A 42 10.42 -4.20 -25.91
N SER A 43 11.64 -4.74 -25.98
CA SER A 43 11.89 -6.17 -25.74
C SER A 43 11.81 -6.54 -24.25
N SER A 44 11.85 -5.54 -23.35
CA SER A 44 11.72 -5.72 -21.91
C SER A 44 10.31 -6.03 -21.42
N PHE A 45 9.31 -6.13 -22.30
CA PHE A 45 7.89 -6.29 -21.93
C PHE A 45 7.63 -7.41 -20.91
N ALA A 46 8.18 -8.61 -21.12
CA ALA A 46 7.99 -9.74 -20.20
C ALA A 46 8.66 -9.54 -18.83
N GLN A 47 9.75 -8.75 -18.77
CA GLN A 47 10.35 -8.37 -17.50
C GLN A 47 9.50 -7.32 -16.79
N LEU A 48 8.99 -6.35 -17.54
CA LEU A 48 8.15 -5.29 -17.02
C LEU A 48 6.83 -5.83 -16.45
N GLU A 49 6.21 -6.81 -17.11
CA GLU A 49 5.00 -7.48 -16.61
C GLU A 49 5.21 -8.07 -15.21
N ARG A 50 6.33 -8.78 -15.00
CA ARG A 50 6.70 -9.33 -13.68
C ARG A 50 6.91 -8.22 -12.65
N GLN A 51 7.55 -7.12 -13.05
CA GLN A 51 7.77 -5.97 -12.17
C GLN A 51 6.45 -5.28 -11.78
N ILE A 52 5.52 -5.15 -12.72
CA ILE A 52 4.18 -4.62 -12.46
C ILE A 52 3.47 -5.48 -11.41
N HIS A 53 3.49 -6.82 -11.54
CA HIS A 53 2.87 -7.69 -10.55
C HIS A 53 3.47 -7.54 -9.15
N LEU A 54 4.81 -7.47 -9.04
CA LEU A 54 5.49 -7.24 -7.77
C LEU A 54 5.12 -5.89 -7.14
N ASP A 55 5.09 -4.84 -7.97
CA ASP A 55 4.73 -3.49 -7.54
C ASP A 55 3.28 -3.42 -7.03
N PHE A 56 2.35 -4.05 -7.74
CA PHE A 56 0.95 -4.14 -7.31
C PHE A 56 0.77 -4.98 -6.05
N GLY A 57 1.56 -6.03 -5.85
CA GLY A 57 1.58 -6.78 -4.59
C GLY A 57 1.93 -5.90 -3.40
N GLN A 58 3.00 -5.09 -3.51
CA GLN A 58 3.40 -4.17 -2.46
C GLN A 58 2.36 -3.07 -2.21
N LEU A 59 1.69 -2.57 -3.26
CA LEU A 59 0.61 -1.60 -3.12
C LEU A 59 -0.61 -2.23 -2.43
N ALA A 60 -0.96 -3.46 -2.78
CA ALA A 60 -2.06 -4.20 -2.16
C ALA A 60 -1.81 -4.40 -0.65
N ASP A 61 -0.59 -4.76 -0.25
CA ASP A 61 -0.22 -4.91 1.17
C ASP A 61 -0.39 -3.59 1.94
N ARG A 62 0.01 -2.46 1.34
CA ARG A 62 -0.17 -1.13 1.94
C ARG A 62 -1.65 -0.76 2.07
N CYS A 63 -2.46 -1.04 1.05
CA CYS A 63 -3.90 -0.80 1.08
C CYS A 63 -4.57 -1.62 2.17
N ALA A 64 -4.25 -2.92 2.24
CA ALA A 64 -4.78 -3.83 3.24
C ALA A 64 -4.44 -3.34 4.66
N ALA A 65 -3.19 -2.93 4.90
CA ALA A 65 -2.79 -2.39 6.19
C ALA A 65 -3.50 -1.07 6.55
N ALA A 66 -3.73 -0.18 5.58
CA ALA A 66 -4.49 1.04 5.80
C ALA A 66 -5.96 0.75 6.15
N LEU A 67 -6.60 -0.19 5.44
CA LEU A 67 -7.97 -0.62 5.70
C LEU A 67 -8.09 -1.30 7.08
N LEU A 68 -7.18 -2.21 7.40
CA LEU A 68 -7.14 -2.87 8.71
C LEU A 68 -6.87 -1.87 9.83
N GLY A 69 -5.93 -0.94 9.63
CA GLY A 69 -5.62 0.13 10.58
C GLY A 69 -6.79 1.07 10.80
N HIS A 70 -7.60 1.34 9.77
CA HIS A 70 -8.83 2.12 9.90
C HIS A 70 -9.92 1.35 10.64
N ALA A 71 -10.19 0.09 10.25
CA ALA A 71 -11.17 -0.76 10.89
C ALA A 71 -10.90 -0.92 12.39
N ALA A 72 -9.64 -1.13 12.76
CA ALA A 72 -9.24 -1.32 14.15
C ALA A 72 -9.32 -0.03 15.00
N ARG A 73 -9.40 1.16 14.38
CA ARG A 73 -9.65 2.43 15.08
C ARG A 73 -11.14 2.66 15.38
N GLN A 74 -12.05 1.85 14.84
CA GLN A 74 -13.48 1.98 15.09
C GLN A 74 -13.80 1.65 16.57
N PRO A 75 -14.69 2.42 17.23
CA PRO A 75 -14.97 2.27 18.67
C PRO A 75 -15.35 0.84 19.08
N ALA A 76 -16.15 0.16 18.25
CA ALA A 76 -16.57 -1.22 18.48
C ALA A 76 -15.40 -2.22 18.57
N CYS A 77 -14.29 -1.94 17.89
CA CYS A 77 -13.08 -2.76 17.96
C CYS A 77 -12.15 -2.34 19.10
N ALA A 78 -12.12 -1.05 19.44
CA ALA A 78 -11.31 -0.51 20.54
C ALA A 78 -11.79 -1.01 21.91
N ASP A 79 -13.10 -1.10 22.13
CA ASP A 79 -13.70 -1.57 23.39
C ASP A 79 -13.56 -3.09 23.60
N ALA A 80 -13.51 -3.87 22.50
CA ALA A 80 -13.28 -5.31 22.55
C ALA A 80 -11.83 -5.67 22.93
N ALA A 81 -10.87 -4.80 22.60
CA ALA A 81 -9.45 -5.01 22.91
C ALA A 81 -9.10 -4.70 24.38
N GLN A 82 -9.88 -3.86 25.07
CA GLN A 82 -9.66 -3.52 26.50
C GLN A 82 -10.26 -4.54 27.47
N LYS A 83 -11.13 -5.45 26.99
CA LYS A 83 -11.79 -6.48 27.81
C LYS A 83 -11.01 -7.80 27.89
N LYS A 84 -9.75 -7.83 27.45
CA LYS A 84 -8.86 -9.00 27.53
C LYS A 84 -7.58 -8.66 28.27
#